data_AF-M6RNT9-F1
#
_entry.id   AF-M6RNT9-F1
#
_cell.length_a   1.000
_cell.length_b   1.000
_cell.length_c   1.000
_cell.angle_alpha   90.00
_cell.angle_beta   90.00
_cell.angle_gamma   90.00
#
_symmetry.space_group_name_H-M   'P 1'
#
loop_
_entity.id
_entity.type
_entity.pdbx_description
1 polymer ?
#
loop_
_entity_poly.entity_id
_entity_poly.type
_entity_poly.pdbx_seq_one_letter_code
_entity_poly.pdbx_strand_id
1 'polypeptide(L)' 'MSIDQITARVLAFPQGSKLQILAPVISGKKGEHKDVLEKIRKDGFNRVRINGEIRTLEEEIVLKRILKLPSKS' A
#
# COMPACT_ATOMS: atom_id res chain seq x y z
N MET A 1 -12.77 -11.78 12.18
CA MET A 1 -13.55 -10.60 11.80
C MET A 1 -14.27 -10.93 10.50
N SER A 2 -15.59 -10.81 10.43
CA SER A 2 -16.34 -11.07 9.18
C SER A 2 -16.29 -9.86 8.24
N ILE A 3 -16.67 -10.06 6.97
CA ILE A 3 -16.78 -8.97 5.99
C ILE A 3 -17.74 -7.89 6.51
N ASP A 4 -18.90 -8.29 7.04
CA ASP A 4 -19.89 -7.37 7.59
C ASP A 4 -19.35 -6.54 8.75
N GLN A 5 -18.54 -7.14 9.62
CA GLN A 5 -17.89 -6.43 10.73
C GLN A 5 -16.87 -5.40 10.23
N ILE A 6 -16.17 -5.67 9.12
CA ILE A 6 -15.23 -4.70 8.52
C ILE A 6 -16.02 -3.53 7.94
N THR A 7 -17.07 -3.82 7.17
CA THR A 7 -17.93 -2.80 6.57
C THR A 7 -18.59 -1.92 7.63
N ALA A 8 -19.15 -2.51 8.69
CA ALA A 8 -19.77 -1.76 9.79
C ALA A 8 -18.76 -0.80 10.47
N ARG A 9 -17.51 -1.24 10.66
CA ARG A 9 -16.46 -0.41 11.25
C ARG A 9 -16.03 0.74 10.34
N VAL A 10 -15.99 0.52 9.02
CA VAL A 10 -15.69 1.57 8.04
C VAL A 10 -16.84 2.59 7.96
N LEU A 11 -18.08 2.14 8.08
CA LEU A 11 -19.26 3.03 8.08
C LEU A 11 -19.44 3.83 9.37
N ALA A 12 -18.78 3.44 10.46
CA ALA A 12 -18.85 4.14 11.75
C ALA A 12 -17.99 5.42 11.81
N PHE A 13 -17.17 5.71 10.79
CA PHE A 13 -16.39 6.96 10.75
C PHE A 13 -17.31 8.16 10.47
N PRO A 14 -16.99 9.36 11.01
CA PRO A 14 -17.76 10.57 10.76
C PRO A 14 -17.93 10.88 9.27
N GLN A 15 -19.06 11.45 8.88
CA GLN A 15 -19.29 11.89 7.51
C GLN A 15 -18.20 12.89 7.08
N GLY A 16 -17.69 12.74 5.85
CA GLY A 16 -16.58 13.54 5.34
C GLY A 16 -15.19 13.04 5.74
N SER A 17 -15.08 11.94 6.50
CA SER A 17 -13.79 11.32 6.81
C SER A 17 -13.06 10.88 5.54
N LYS A 18 -11.81 11.31 5.37
CA LYS A 18 -10.93 10.83 4.31
C LYS A 18 -10.27 9.54 4.76
N LEU A 19 -10.73 8.40 4.23
CA LEU A 19 -10.18 7.09 4.53
C LEU A 19 -9.31 6.59 3.37
N GLN A 20 -8.23 5.89 3.72
CA GLN A 20 -7.41 5.14 2.77
C GLN A 20 -7.47 3.67 3.12
N ILE A 21 -8.02 2.85 2.22
CA ILE A 21 -8.06 1.40 2.39
C ILE A 21 -6.77 0.84 1.78
N LEU A 22 -5.95 0.21 2.61
CA LEU A 22 -4.66 -0.35 2.21
C LEU A 22 -4.70 -1.88 2.28
N ALA A 23 -4.19 -2.54 1.25
CA ALA A 23 -3.91 -3.97 1.26
C ALA A 23 -2.40 -4.18 1.44
N PRO A 24 -1.91 -4.69 2.59
CA PRO A 24 -0.49 -4.91 2.82
C PRO A 24 -0.01 -6.15 2.05
N VAL A 25 0.55 -5.95 0.86
CA VAL A 25 1.04 -7.06 0.00
C VAL A 25 2.42 -7.57 0.46
N ILE A 26 3.28 -6.67 0.96
CA ILE A 26 4.63 -6.99 1.42
C ILE A 26 4.88 -6.29 2.76
N SER A 27 5.41 -7.05 3.72
CA SER A 27 5.85 -6.52 5.02
C SER A 27 7.19 -7.15 5.41
N GLY A 28 8.16 -6.32 5.82
CA GLY A 28 9.44 -6.77 6.37
C GLY A 28 10.38 -7.53 5.41
N LYS A 29 10.12 -7.54 4.09
CA LYS A 29 10.93 -8.28 3.11
C LYS A 29 11.82 -7.36 2.27
N LYS A 30 13.12 -7.66 2.23
CA LYS A 30 14.09 -7.05 1.30
C LYS A 30 13.88 -7.60 -0.11
N GLY A 31 14.07 -6.77 -1.12
CA GLY A 31 13.95 -7.17 -2.53
C GLY A 31 13.49 -6.02 -3.42
N GLU A 32 13.62 -6.20 -4.73
CA GLU A 32 13.15 -5.21 -5.71
C GLU A 32 11.64 -5.31 -5.95
N HIS A 33 11.04 -6.48 -5.67
CA HIS A 33 9.60 -6.74 -5.75
C HIS A 33 8.94 -6.41 -7.10
N LYS A 34 9.71 -6.48 -8.19
CA LYS A 34 9.28 -6.17 -9.56
C LYS A 34 8.02 -6.93 -9.98
N ASP A 35 8.00 -8.24 -9.79
CA ASP A 35 6.85 -9.09 -10.17
C ASP A 35 5.56 -8.70 -9.42
N VAL A 36 5.70 -8.29 -8.16
CA VAL A 36 4.56 -7.85 -7.34
C VAL A 36 4.05 -6.51 -7.84
N LEU A 37 4.94 -5.56 -8.12
CA LEU A 37 4.57 -4.25 -8.68
C LEU A 37 3.91 -4.40 -10.06
N GLU A 38 4.44 -5.28 -10.92
CA GLU A 38 3.83 -5.58 -12.20
C GLU A 38 2.44 -6.20 -12.07
N LYS A 39 2.26 -7.15 -11.13
CA LYS A 39 0.96 -7.74 -10.86
C LYS A 39 -0.05 -6.69 -10.41
N ILE A 40 0.32 -5.84 -9.44
CA ILE A 40 -0.54 -4.76 -8.95
C ILE A 40 -0.91 -3.79 -10.10
N ARG A 41 0.04 -3.50 -11.01
CA ARG A 41 -0.25 -2.69 -12.21
C ARG A 41 -1.23 -3.40 -13.15
N LYS A 42 -1.06 -4.70 -13.40
CA LYS A 42 -1.96 -5.51 -14.24
C LYS A 42 -3.37 -5.62 -13.64
N ASP A 43 -3.47 -5.64 -12.32
CA ASP A 43 -4.74 -5.66 -11.59
C ASP A 43 -5.47 -4.29 -11.64
N GLY A 44 -4.88 -3.27 -12.29
CA GLY A 44 -5.52 -1.98 -12.55
C GLY A 44 -5.34 -0.93 -11.45
N PHE A 45 -4.49 -1.18 -10.46
CA PHE A 45 -4.19 -0.18 -9.43
C PHE A 45 -3.21 0.87 -9.97
N ASN A 46 -3.38 2.13 -9.55
CA ASN A 46 -2.54 3.25 -9.98
C ASN A 46 -1.57 3.75 -8.92
N ARG A 47 -1.79 3.41 -7.65
CA ARG A 47 -1.04 3.93 -6.50
C ARG A 47 -0.61 2.83 -5.55
N VAL A 48 0.61 2.92 -5.06
CA VAL A 48 1.17 2.02 -4.03
C VAL A 48 1.78 2.83 -2.90
N ARG A 49 1.72 2.28 -1.68
CA ARG A 49 2.41 2.86 -0.53
C ARG A 49 3.64 2.03 -0.20
N ILE A 50 4.83 2.58 -0.42
CA ILE A 50 6.11 1.92 -0.18
C ILE A 50 6.85 2.70 0.89
N ASN A 51 7.20 2.04 2.00
CA ASN A 51 7.90 2.66 3.14
C ASN A 51 7.24 3.95 3.67
N GLY A 52 5.91 4.07 3.54
CA GLY A 52 5.14 5.24 3.97
C GLY A 52 4.92 6.29 2.89
N GLU A 53 5.61 6.21 1.76
CA GLU A 53 5.45 7.12 0.62
C GLU A 53 4.43 6.56 -0.38
N ILE A 54 3.50 7.40 -0.82
CA ILE A 54 2.57 7.07 -1.90
C ILE A 54 3.27 7.38 -3.23
N ARG A 55 3.31 6.40 -4.13
CA ARG A 55 3.87 6.52 -5.48
C ARG A 55 2.88 6.05 -6.53
N THR A 56 2.99 6.60 -7.74
CA THR A 56 2.22 6.18 -8.91
C THR A 56 2.89 4.99 -9.58
N LEU A 57 2.10 4.05 -10.09
CA LEU A 57 2.58 2.87 -10.83
C LEU A 57 2.84 3.15 -12.32
N GLU A 58 2.56 4.36 -12.78
CA GLU A 58 2.87 4.85 -14.13
C GLU A 58 4.37 5.12 -14.31
N GLU A 59 5.05 5.47 -13.22
CA GLU A 59 6.50 5.70 -13.20
C GLU A 59 7.24 4.39 -12.90
N GLU A 60 8.49 4.30 -13.38
CA GLU A 60 9.34 3.17 -13.05
C GLU A 60 9.75 3.20 -11.57
N ILE A 61 9.29 2.21 -10.79
CA ILE A 61 9.63 2.07 -9.38
C ILE A 61 10.82 1.12 -9.23
N VAL A 62 12.01 1.68 -9.00
CA VAL A 62 13.22 0.91 -8.70
C VAL A 62 13.45 0.86 -7.19
N LEU A 63 13.19 -0.29 -6.57
CA LEU A 63 13.47 -0.51 -5.15
C LEU A 63 14.87 -1.09 -4.96
N LYS A 64 15.74 -0.37 -4.23
CA LYS A 64 17.05 -0.89 -3.84
C LYS A 64 16.90 -1.96 -2.75
N ARG A 65 17.74 -2.99 -2.78
CA ARG A 65 17.73 -4.16 -1.86
C ARG A 65 18.01 -3.84 -0.37
N ILE A 66 18.12 -2.56 0.01
CA ILE A 66 18.61 -2.13 1.32
C ILE A 66 17.44 -1.55 2.14
N LEU A 67 17.24 -2.06 3.36
CA LEU A 67 16.33 -1.45 4.32
C LEU A 67 16.89 -0.08 4.73
N LYS A 68 16.27 1.00 4.25
CA LYS A 68 16.27 2.25 5.01
C LYS A 68 14.82 2.54 5.33
N LEU A 69 14.38 2.10 6.51
CA LEU A 69 13.29 2.81 7.17
C LEU A 69 13.84 4.19 7.52
N PRO A 70 13.19 5.30 7.15
CA PRO A 70 13.50 6.56 7.78
C PRO A 70 13.16 6.42 9.27
N SER A 71 14.19 6.50 10.11
CA SER A 71 14.05 6.88 11.51
C SER A 71 13.28 8.20 11.52
N LYS A 72 11.98 8.16 11.82
CA LYS A 72 11.24 9.38 12.16
C LYS A 72 11.83 9.91 13.46
N SER A 73 12.50 11.06 13.39
CA SER A 73 12.62 12.01 14.50
C SER A 73 11.25 12.66 14.78
#